data_AF-A0A6I7WS22-F1
#
_entry.id   AF-A0A6I7WS22-F1
#
_cell.length_a   1.000
_cell.length_b   1.000
_cell.length_c   1.000
_cell.angle_alpha   90.00
_cell.angle_beta   90.00
_cell.angle_gamma   90.00
#
_symmetry.space_group_name_H-M   'P 1'
#
loop_
_entity.id
_entity.type
_entity.pdbx_description
1 polymer ?
#
loop_
_entity_poly.entity_id
_entity_poly.type
_entity_poly.pdbx_seq_one_letter_code
_entity_poly.pdbx_strand_id
1 'polypeptide(L)'
;MATTNGSTAIRDKILASLARYRALRIGKFPCAFWRLSSRPGLTATDSALGAEGYGLLIHVMNQCLLPNNNIQVCINDAIRSTIRFEGVKGTFSFDATGKAQRSLMINRVNAGQMEFIVQVY
;
A
#
# COMPACT_ATOMS: atom_id res chain seq x y z
N MET A 1 -12.75 -18.97 -40.62
CA MET A 1 -13.45 -18.56 -39.37
C MET A 1 -12.96 -19.44 -38.22
N ALA A 2 -11.85 -19.08 -37.56
CA ALA A 2 -11.36 -19.71 -36.31
C ALA A 2 -10.10 -19.01 -35.77
N THR A 3 -10.20 -17.79 -35.22
CA THR A 3 -9.07 -17.17 -34.47
C THR A 3 -9.58 -16.27 -33.33
N THR A 4 -10.48 -16.74 -32.47
CA THR A 4 -10.98 -15.96 -31.32
C THR A 4 -10.83 -16.64 -29.96
N ASN A 5 -10.49 -17.93 -29.91
CA ASN A 5 -10.47 -18.70 -28.65
C ASN A 5 -9.11 -18.68 -27.90
N GLY A 6 -8.01 -18.31 -28.57
CA GLY A 6 -6.68 -18.28 -27.94
C GLY A 6 -6.42 -17.04 -27.09
N SER A 7 -6.95 -15.88 -27.51
CA SER A 7 -6.69 -14.59 -26.84
C SER A 7 -7.48 -14.44 -25.54
N THR A 8 -8.69 -14.99 -25.47
CA THR A 8 -9.51 -15.04 -24.24
C THR A 8 -8.91 -15.99 -23.20
N ALA A 9 -8.40 -17.15 -23.61
CA ALA A 9 -7.74 -18.09 -22.71
C ALA A 9 -6.45 -17.52 -22.07
N ILE A 10 -5.70 -16.71 -22.81
CA ILE A 10 -4.52 -16.01 -22.30
C ILE A 10 -4.95 -14.88 -21.35
N ARG A 11 -5.97 -14.09 -21.73
CA ARG A 11 -6.52 -13.03 -20.88
C ARG A 11 -7.05 -13.57 -19.56
N ASP A 12 -7.75 -14.70 -19.59
CA ASP A 12 -8.31 -15.34 -18.40
C ASP A 12 -7.23 -15.96 -17.52
N LYS A 13 -6.15 -16.51 -18.10
CA LYS A 13 -4.98 -16.94 -17.33
C LYS A 13 -4.24 -15.77 -16.67
N ILE A 14 -4.14 -14.63 -17.35
CA ILE A 14 -3.54 -13.41 -16.79
C ILE A 14 -4.43 -12.83 -15.70
N LEU A 15 -5.75 -12.75 -15.91
CA LEU A 15 -6.72 -12.31 -14.89
C LEU A 15 -6.76 -13.25 -13.69
N ALA A 16 -6.74 -14.56 -13.89
CA ALA A 16 -6.68 -15.55 -12.82
C ALA A 16 -5.34 -15.51 -12.07
N SER A 17 -4.23 -15.27 -12.78
CA SER A 17 -2.92 -15.04 -12.17
C SER A 17 -2.94 -13.75 -11.34
N LEU A 18 -3.43 -12.63 -11.89
CA LEU A 18 -3.57 -11.35 -11.19
C LEU A 18 -4.52 -11.43 -9.99
N ALA A 19 -5.62 -12.18 -10.08
CA ALA A 19 -6.55 -12.43 -8.99
C ALA A 19 -5.91 -13.27 -7.87
N ARG A 20 -5.14 -14.31 -8.24
CA ARG A 20 -4.33 -15.08 -7.28
C ARG A 20 -3.21 -14.24 -6.68
N TYR A 21 -2.54 -13.39 -7.45
CA TYR A 21 -1.54 -12.45 -6.96
C TYR A 21 -2.15 -11.40 -6.01
N ARG A 22 -3.35 -10.87 -6.30
CA ARG A 22 -4.10 -9.97 -5.40
C ARG A 22 -4.51 -10.69 -4.09
N ALA A 23 -5.03 -11.91 -4.19
CA ALA A 23 -5.45 -12.69 -3.02
C ALA A 23 -4.27 -13.14 -2.14
N LEU A 24 -3.15 -13.57 -2.74
CA LEU A 24 -1.94 -13.92 -1.99
C LEU A 24 -1.28 -12.70 -1.34
N ARG A 25 -1.36 -11.51 -1.95
CA ARG A 25 -0.71 -10.30 -1.43
C ARG A 25 -1.45 -9.71 -0.22
N ILE A 26 -2.77 -9.87 -0.13
CA ILE A 26 -3.56 -9.42 1.03
C ILE A 26 -3.45 -10.43 2.20
N GLY A 27 -3.39 -11.74 1.92
CA GLY A 27 -3.29 -12.77 2.97
C GLY A 27 -1.87 -13.05 3.50
N LYS A 28 -0.83 -12.88 2.68
CA LYS A 28 0.57 -13.05 3.15
C LYS A 28 1.09 -11.86 3.94
N PHE A 29 0.56 -10.65 3.72
CA PHE A 29 1.09 -9.48 4.40
C PHE A 29 0.88 -9.53 5.92
N PRO A 30 -0.32 -9.88 6.44
CA PRO A 30 -0.53 -10.03 7.88
C PRO A 30 0.38 -11.10 8.49
N CYS A 31 0.50 -12.28 7.87
CA CYS A 31 1.33 -13.38 8.36
C CYS A 31 2.84 -13.09 8.26
N ALA A 32 3.31 -12.50 7.16
CA ALA A 32 4.71 -12.13 6.99
C ALA A 32 5.08 -10.96 7.91
N PHE A 33 4.20 -9.97 8.06
CA PHE A 33 4.34 -8.89 9.02
C PHE A 33 4.40 -9.45 10.44
N TRP A 34 3.46 -10.30 10.86
CA TRP A 34 3.50 -10.97 12.17
C TRP A 34 4.81 -11.72 12.38
N ARG A 35 5.27 -12.47 11.38
CA ARG A 35 6.52 -13.26 11.46
C ARG A 35 7.78 -12.38 11.53
N LEU A 36 7.78 -11.20 10.91
CA LEU A 36 8.87 -10.23 11.00
C LEU A 36 8.80 -9.38 12.29
N SER A 37 7.61 -8.96 12.72
CA SER A 37 7.38 -8.15 13.92
C SER A 37 7.55 -8.93 15.22
N SER A 38 7.44 -10.26 15.17
CA SER A 38 7.74 -11.15 16.31
C SER A 38 9.23 -11.22 16.67
N ARG A 39 10.11 -10.62 15.85
CA ARG A 39 11.54 -10.55 16.15
C ARG A 39 11.82 -9.35 17.06
N PRO A 40 12.28 -9.57 18.31
CA PRO A 40 12.66 -8.47 19.18
C PRO A 40 13.78 -7.66 18.53
N GLY A 41 13.57 -6.35 18.39
CA GLY A 41 14.54 -5.42 17.79
C GLY A 41 14.21 -4.93 16.37
N LEU A 42 13.16 -5.44 15.71
CA LEU A 42 12.69 -4.89 14.44
C LEU A 42 11.60 -3.84 14.68
N THR A 43 11.83 -2.60 14.25
CA THR A 43 10.89 -1.48 14.38
C THR A 43 9.61 -1.77 13.57
N ALA A 44 8.59 -2.29 14.24
CA ALA A 44 7.29 -2.60 13.64
C ALA A 44 6.66 -1.38 12.92
N THR A 45 7.04 -0.17 13.34
CA THR A 45 6.60 1.10 12.76
C THR A 45 7.16 1.37 11.36
N ASP A 46 8.43 1.04 11.10
CA ASP A 46 9.08 1.31 9.81
C ASP A 46 8.65 0.28 8.77
N SER A 47 8.51 -0.98 9.19
CA SER A 47 7.97 -2.03 8.33
C SER A 47 6.50 -1.76 7.96
N ALA A 48 5.68 -1.27 8.89
CA ALA A 48 4.34 -0.78 8.58
C ALA A 48 4.36 0.42 7.62
N LEU A 49 5.35 1.32 7.71
CA LEU A 49 5.49 2.44 6.77
C LEU A 49 5.82 1.95 5.36
N GLY A 50 6.75 1.00 5.24
CA GLY A 50 7.12 0.41 3.95
C GLY A 50 5.94 -0.32 3.29
N ALA A 51 5.12 -1.01 4.09
CA ALA A 51 3.90 -1.66 3.64
C ALA A 51 2.91 -0.66 3.02
N GLU A 52 2.63 0.44 3.73
CA GLU A 52 1.73 1.50 3.29
C GLU A 52 2.25 2.20 2.04
N GLY A 53 3.54 2.51 2.00
CA GLY A 53 4.17 3.13 0.83
C GLY A 53 4.05 2.24 -0.41
N TYR A 54 4.25 0.93 -0.25
CA TYR A 54 4.07 -0.02 -1.35
C TYR A 54 2.60 -0.12 -1.79
N GLY A 55 1.66 -0.15 -0.83
CA GLY A 55 0.23 -0.14 -1.12
C GLY A 55 -0.23 1.10 -1.88
N LEU A 56 0.23 2.28 -1.45
CA LEU A 56 -0.01 3.55 -2.14
C LEU A 56 0.52 3.51 -3.57
N LEU A 57 1.76 3.07 -3.76
CA LEU A 57 2.39 3.01 -5.08
C LEU A 57 1.59 2.12 -6.02
N ILE A 58 1.14 0.94 -5.57
CA ILE A 58 0.29 0.06 -6.39
C ILE A 58 -1.04 0.74 -6.73
N HIS A 59 -1.67 1.41 -5.76
CA HIS A 59 -2.93 2.11 -5.96
C HIS A 59 -2.79 3.16 -7.06
N VAL A 60 -1.77 4.00 -6.97
CA VAL A 60 -1.47 5.05 -7.96
C VAL A 60 -1.09 4.46 -9.32
N MET A 61 -0.23 3.45 -9.37
CA MET A 61 0.19 2.83 -10.63
C MET A 61 -1.01 2.21 -11.38
N ASN A 62 -1.98 1.66 -10.66
CA ASN A 62 -3.21 1.13 -11.29
C ASN A 62 -4.08 2.23 -11.92
N GLN A 63 -3.99 3.48 -11.47
CA GLN A 63 -4.70 4.62 -12.06
C GLN A 63 -4.02 5.07 -13.37
N CYS A 64 -2.72 4.83 -13.51
CA CYS A 64 -1.90 5.30 -14.63
C CYS A 64 -1.71 4.26 -15.77
N LEU A 65 -2.59 3.25 -15.88
CA LEU A 65 -2.48 2.17 -16.87
C LEU A 65 -2.83 2.58 -18.32
N LEU A 66 -2.94 3.88 -18.63
CA LEU A 66 -3.33 4.35 -19.96
C LEU A 66 -2.13 4.43 -20.92
N PRO A 67 -2.27 3.98 -22.18
CA PRO A 67 -1.14 3.73 -23.09
C PRO A 67 -0.45 4.98 -23.68
N ASN A 68 -1.00 6.19 -23.53
CA ASN A 68 -0.49 7.40 -24.21
C ASN A 68 0.02 8.50 -23.28
N ASN A 69 0.14 8.23 -21.98
CA ASN A 69 0.43 9.26 -21.00
C ASN A 69 1.88 9.09 -20.50
N ASN A 70 2.58 10.19 -20.23
CA ASN A 70 3.85 10.11 -19.52
C ASN A 70 3.59 9.53 -18.11
N ILE A 71 3.89 8.25 -17.94
CA ILE A 71 3.58 7.47 -16.73
C ILE A 71 4.18 8.14 -15.48
N GLN A 72 5.35 8.76 -15.60
CA GLN A 72 6.02 9.43 -14.48
C GLN A 72 5.24 10.66 -14.01
N VAL A 73 4.75 11.46 -14.96
CA VAL A 73 3.91 12.64 -14.67
C VAL A 73 2.59 12.20 -14.04
N CYS A 74 1.94 11.18 -14.62
CA CYS A 74 0.71 10.62 -14.06
C CYS A 74 0.90 10.13 -12.62
N ILE A 75 1.98 9.38 -12.34
CA ILE A 75 2.26 8.87 -10.99
C ILE A 75 2.48 10.02 -10.01
N ASN A 76 3.27 11.03 -10.37
CA ASN A 76 3.53 12.16 -9.49
C ASN A 76 2.25 12.96 -9.18
N ASP A 77 1.41 13.17 -10.19
CA ASP A 77 0.14 13.88 -10.02
C ASP A 77 -0.86 13.06 -9.20
N ALA A 78 -0.94 11.75 -9.45
CA ALA A 78 -1.80 10.85 -8.71
C ALA A 78 -1.39 10.74 -7.22
N ILE A 79 -0.09 10.68 -6.91
CA ILE A 79 0.40 10.74 -5.52
C ILE A 79 -0.08 12.03 -4.84
N ARG A 80 0.13 13.18 -5.49
CA ARG A 80 -0.26 14.49 -4.94
C ARG A 80 -1.78 14.67 -4.84
N SER A 81 -2.55 14.02 -5.71
CA SER A 81 -4.02 14.04 -5.67
C SER A 81 -4.62 13.16 -4.57
N THR A 82 -3.81 12.38 -3.86
CA THR A 82 -4.29 11.46 -2.83
C THR A 82 -4.68 12.23 -1.55
N ILE A 83 -5.98 12.51 -1.43
CA ILE A 83 -6.57 13.27 -0.31
C ILE A 83 -6.82 12.43 0.94
N ARG A 84 -7.03 11.12 0.80
CA ARG A 84 -7.34 10.21 1.91
C ARG A 84 -7.00 8.78 1.53
N PHE A 85 -5.82 8.32 1.92
CA PHE A 85 -5.42 6.92 1.80
C PHE A 85 -5.52 6.23 3.16
N GLU A 86 -6.21 5.10 3.23
CA GLU A 86 -6.34 4.31 4.44
C GLU A 86 -5.19 3.31 4.55
N GLY A 87 -4.32 3.54 5.53
CA GLY A 87 -3.17 2.69 5.86
C GLY A 87 -3.36 1.91 7.15
N VAL A 88 -2.34 1.13 7.51
CA VAL A 88 -2.28 0.34 8.74
C VAL A 88 -2.18 1.23 9.98
N LYS A 89 -1.54 2.39 9.86
CA LYS A 89 -1.31 3.39 10.91
C LYS A 89 -2.34 4.52 10.93
N GLY A 90 -3.39 4.41 10.12
CA GLY A 90 -4.44 5.42 9.98
C GLY A 90 -4.50 6.02 8.57
N THR A 91 -5.25 7.12 8.44
CA THR A 91 -5.37 7.80 7.15
C THR A 91 -4.27 8.84 6.98
N PHE A 92 -3.80 9.00 5.74
CA PHE A 92 -2.86 10.05 5.39
C PHE A 92 -3.23 10.71 4.07
N SER A 93 -2.76 11.94 3.91
CA SER A 93 -2.96 12.77 2.73
C SER A 93 -1.64 13.44 2.34
N PHE A 94 -1.59 14.01 1.14
CA PHE A 94 -0.47 14.84 0.69
C PHE A 94 -0.92 16.29 0.56
N ASP A 95 -0.08 17.21 1.04
CA ASP A 95 -0.28 18.63 0.82
C ASP A 95 0.26 19.08 -0.55
N ALA A 96 -0.02 20.33 -0.93
CA ALA A 96 0.44 20.90 -2.19
C ALA A 96 1.97 20.98 -2.31
N THR A 97 2.70 20.88 -1.19
CA THR A 97 4.17 20.84 -1.17
C THR A 97 4.73 19.43 -1.40
N GLY A 98 3.87 18.41 -1.38
CA GLY A 98 4.24 17.00 -1.47
C GLY A 98 4.62 16.37 -0.12
N LYS A 99 4.38 17.06 1.00
CA LYS A 99 4.55 16.48 2.33
C LYS A 99 3.32 15.67 2.71
N ALA A 100 3.57 14.53 3.36
CA ALA A 100 2.51 13.69 3.88
C ALA A 100 2.00 14.24 5.22
N GLN A 101 0.70 14.53 5.30
CA GLN A 101 0.02 14.77 6.57
C GLN A 101 -0.50 13.45 7.11
N ARG A 102 -0.17 13.16 8.38
CA ARG A 102 -0.45 11.90 9.06
C ARG A 102 -0.84 12.15 10.50
N SER A 103 -1.65 11.25 11.04
CA SER A 103 -1.87 11.23 12.47
C SER A 103 -0.59 10.95 13.24
N LEU A 104 -0.40 11.68 14.33
CA LEU A 104 0.65 11.42 15.30
C LEU A 104 0.11 10.52 16.41
N MET A 105 0.86 9.48 16.77
CA MET A 105 0.57 8.66 17.96
C MET A 105 1.52 9.04 19.08
N ILE A 106 0.96 9.36 20.25
CA ILE A 106 1.72 9.61 21.47
C ILE A 106 1.64 8.35 22.31
N ASN A 107 2.79 7.71 22.51
CA ASN A 107 2.93 6.51 23.32
C ASN A 107 3.77 6.83 24.57
N ARG A 108 3.41 6.20 25.69
CA ARG A 108 4.23 6.18 26.91
C ARG A 108 5.02 4.88 26.95
N VAL A 109 6.27 4.95 27.37
CA VAL A 109 7.05 3.73 27.65
C VAL A 109 7.06 3.53 29.15
N ASN A 110 6.40 2.46 29.61
CA ASN A 110 6.32 2.07 31.02
C ASN A 110 6.88 0.65 31.17
N ALA A 111 7.92 0.49 32.00
CA ALA A 111 8.55 -0.81 32.28
C ALA A 111 8.94 -1.63 31.03
N GLY A 112 9.41 -0.96 29.97
CA GLY A 112 9.80 -1.59 28.70
C GLY A 112 8.63 -1.98 27.79
N GLN A 113 7.39 -1.64 28.16
CA GLN A 113 6.21 -1.80 27.33
C GLN A 113 5.75 -0.44 26.78
N MET A 114 5.32 -0.41 25.51
CA MET A 114 4.65 0.75 24.93
C MET A 114 3.17 0.72 25.29
N GLU A 115 2.72 1.78 25.96
CA GLU A 115 1.33 2.07 26.27
C GLU A 115 0.85 3.17 25.35
N PHE A 116 -0.23 2.90 24.60
CA PHE A 116 -0.86 3.89 23.73
C PHE A 116 -1.64 4.91 24.58
N ILE A 117 -1.34 6.21 24.41
CA ILE A 117 -2.05 7.28 25.13
C ILE A 117 -3.12 7.87 24.23
N VAL A 118 -2.71 8.41 23.07
CA VAL A 118 -3.61 9.18 22.21
C VAL A 118 -3.09 9.25 20.77
N GLN A 119 -4.03 9.34 19.82
CA GLN A 119 -3.76 9.64 18.42
C GLN A 119 -4.34 11.03 18.09
N VAL A 120 -3.50 11.91 17.54
CA VAL A 120 -3.86 13.26 17.12
C VAL A 120 -3.86 13.31 15.59
N TYR A 121 -4.88 13.93 14.99
CA TYR A 121 -5.00 14.14 13.54
C TYR A 121 -4.59 15.55 13.13
#